data_AF-A0A3S3S147-F1
#
_entry.id   AF-A0A3S3S147-F1
#
_cell.length_a   1.000
_cell.length_b   1.000
_cell.length_c   1.000
_cell.angle_alpha   90.00
_cell.angle_beta   90.00
_cell.angle_gamma   90.00
#
_symmetry.space_group_name_H-M   'P 1'
#
loop_
_entity.id
_entity.type
_entity.pdbx_description
1 polymer ?
#
loop_
_entity_poly.entity_id
_entity_poly.type
_entity_poly.pdbx_seq_one_letter_code
_entity_poly.pdbx_strand_id
1 'polypeptide(L)'
;MYIEEVRGTPMMVATLQELMGERHAIISVGPNEVEYYVTIRSIVDRDALELNSKVLVNSHNFAIVGVLKDDCNPLLTAMRVDKAPQETFEDIGKTKNI
;
A
#
# COMPACT_ATOMS: atom_id res chain seq x y z
N MET A 1 -2.85 -4.81 -22.80
CA MET A 1 -2.99 -3.63 -23.68
C MET A 1 -4.15 -2.73 -23.26
N TYR A 2 -5.37 -3.23 -23.00
CA TYR A 2 -6.53 -2.38 -22.62
C TYR A 2 -6.42 -1.66 -21.26
N ILE A 3 -5.79 -2.27 -20.25
CA ILE A 3 -5.71 -1.69 -18.90
C ILE A 3 -4.84 -0.43 -18.85
N GLU A 4 -3.74 -0.40 -19.62
CA GLU A 4 -2.85 0.76 -19.72
C GLU A 4 -3.57 1.99 -20.30
N GLU A 5 -4.44 1.75 -21.28
CA GLU A 5 -5.27 2.79 -21.90
C GLU A 5 -6.32 3.33 -20.91
N VAL A 6 -6.90 2.45 -20.08
CA VAL A 6 -7.84 2.82 -19.01
C VAL A 6 -7.14 3.57 -17.87
N ARG A 7 -5.91 3.19 -17.54
CA ARG A 7 -5.07 3.89 -16.56
C ARG A 7 -4.78 5.31 -17.02
N GLY A 8 -4.50 5.45 -18.32
CA GLY A 8 -4.16 6.72 -18.94
C GLY A 8 -2.79 7.21 -18.48
N THR A 9 -2.15 7.99 -19.32
CA THR A 9 -0.85 8.60 -19.06
C THR A 9 -1.03 10.11 -19.18
N PRO A 10 -0.64 10.92 -18.19
CA PRO A 10 0.14 10.58 -17.00
C PRO A 10 -0.71 10.12 -15.79
N MET A 11 -0.08 9.32 -14.92
CA MET A 11 -0.60 8.94 -13.61
C MET A 11 0.03 9.82 -12.52
N MET A 12 -0.73 10.09 -11.47
CA MET A 12 -0.31 10.86 -10.32
C MET A 12 -0.52 10.05 -9.04
N VAL A 13 0.29 10.31 -8.02
CA VAL A 13 0.15 9.67 -6.71
C VAL A 13 -0.70 10.55 -5.80
N ALA A 14 -1.67 9.92 -5.13
CA ALA A 14 -2.52 10.56 -4.13
C ALA A 14 -2.59 9.68 -2.88
N THR A 15 -3.14 10.22 -1.80
CA THR A 15 -3.41 9.48 -0.56
C THR A 15 -4.90 9.26 -0.43
N LEU A 16 -5.34 8.03 -0.16
CA LEU A 16 -6.75 7.74 0.10
C LEU A 16 -7.14 8.25 1.48
N GLN A 17 -8.11 9.16 1.57
CA GLN A 17 -8.59 9.70 2.84
C GLN A 17 -9.83 8.94 3.33
N GLU A 18 -10.80 8.73 2.45
CA GLU A 18 -12.07 8.12 2.83
C GLU A 18 -12.67 7.30 1.68
N LEU A 19 -13.33 6.19 2.01
CA LEU A 19 -14.12 5.40 1.07
C LEU A 19 -15.59 5.72 1.22
N MET A 20 -16.18 6.30 0.16
CA MET A 20 -17.60 6.67 0.11
C MET A 20 -18.38 5.57 -0.61
N GLY A 21 -18.67 4.50 0.13
CA GLY A 21 -19.43 3.35 -0.36
C GLY A 21 -18.71 2.58 -1.46
N GLU A 22 -19.40 2.35 -2.58
CA GLU A 22 -18.99 1.33 -3.56
C GLU A 22 -18.15 1.86 -4.73
N ARG A 23 -18.40 3.10 -5.14
CA ARG A 23 -17.85 3.64 -6.40
C ARG A 23 -17.08 4.92 -6.20
N HIS A 24 -17.10 5.49 -5.00
CA HIS A 24 -16.55 6.80 -4.75
C HIS A 24 -15.61 6.77 -3.56
N ALA A 25 -14.63 7.66 -3.61
CA ALA A 25 -13.64 7.83 -2.58
C ALA A 25 -13.22 9.30 -2.55
N ILE A 26 -12.69 9.72 -1.41
CA ILE A 26 -12.03 10.99 -1.24
C ILE A 26 -10.53 10.72 -1.23
N ILE A 27 -9.81 11.42 -2.11
CA ILE A 27 -8.35 11.38 -2.17
C ILE A 27 -7.79 12.76 -1.82
N SER A 28 -6.59 12.77 -1.25
CA SER A 28 -5.80 13.98 -1.05
C SER A 28 -4.60 13.98 -1.98
N VAL A 29 -4.45 15.05 -2.75
CA VAL A 29 -3.39 15.19 -3.77
C VAL A 29 -2.36 16.23 -3.34
N GLY A 30 -1.10 15.80 -3.32
CA GLY A 30 0.04 16.70 -3.09
C GLY A 30 0.17 17.23 -1.65
N PRO A 31 1.12 18.15 -1.41
CA PRO A 31 1.42 18.67 -0.08
C PRO A 31 0.40 19.68 0.46
N ASN A 32 -0.51 20.17 -0.39
CA ASN A 32 -1.51 21.18 -0.02
C ASN A 32 -2.82 20.57 0.51
N GLU A 33 -2.84 19.25 0.74
CA GLU A 33 -3.99 18.49 1.26
C GLU A 33 -5.31 18.75 0.52
N VAL A 34 -5.26 19.02 -0.79
CA VAL A 34 -6.49 19.27 -1.55
C VAL A 34 -7.25 17.97 -1.72
N GLU A 35 -8.48 17.94 -1.20
CA GLU A 35 -9.37 16.79 -1.26
C GLU A 35 -10.18 16.79 -2.56
N TYR A 36 -10.20 15.64 -3.23
CA TYR A 36 -10.99 15.42 -4.43
C TYR A 36 -11.95 14.26 -4.22
N TYR A 37 -13.22 14.48 -4.56
CA TYR A 37 -14.21 13.42 -4.67
C TYR A 37 -14.06 12.73 -6.02
N VAL A 38 -13.67 11.46 -5.99
CA VAL A 38 -13.28 10.71 -7.18
C VAL A 38 -14.00 9.38 -7.28
N THR A 39 -13.98 8.80 -8.47
CA THR A 39 -14.58 7.49 -8.74
C THR A 39 -13.51 6.41 -8.73
N ILE A 40 -13.83 5.26 -8.14
CA ILE A 40 -12.99 4.06 -8.13
C ILE A 40 -13.24 3.29 -9.43
N ARG A 41 -12.19 3.04 -10.22
CA ARG A 41 -12.32 2.18 -11.41
C ARG A 41 -12.44 0.72 -11.02
N SER A 42 -13.21 -0.04 -11.80
CA SER A 42 -13.42 -1.49 -11.59
C SER A 42 -12.17 -2.36 -11.77
N ILE A 43 -11.05 -1.79 -12.21
CA ILE A 43 -9.77 -2.48 -12.30
C ILE A 43 -9.05 -2.60 -10.94
N VAL A 44 -9.53 -1.86 -9.94
CA VAL A 44 -8.93 -1.79 -8.60
C VAL A 44 -9.70 -2.71 -7.66
N ASP A 45 -8.97 -3.56 -6.95
CA ASP A 45 -9.52 -4.39 -5.89
C ASP A 45 -9.82 -3.53 -4.65
N ARG A 46 -11.02 -3.69 -4.08
CA ARG A 46 -11.43 -2.91 -2.90
C ARG A 46 -10.80 -3.42 -1.62
N ASP A 47 -10.53 -4.71 -1.53
CA ASP A 47 -9.92 -5.29 -0.34
C ASP A 47 -8.46 -4.85 -0.19
N ALA A 48 -7.87 -4.32 -1.28
CA ALA A 48 -6.54 -3.72 -1.29
C ALA A 48 -6.54 -2.21 -0.97
N LEU A 49 -7.71 -1.56 -0.86
CA LEU A 49 -7.82 -0.13 -0.56
C LEU A 49 -7.91 0.08 0.95
N GLU A 50 -6.82 0.56 1.53
CA GLU A 50 -6.76 0.93 2.95
C GLU A 50 -6.73 2.46 3.12
N LEU A 51 -7.36 2.95 4.19
CA LEU A 51 -7.29 4.37 4.55
C LEU A 51 -5.82 4.80 4.72
N ASN A 52 -5.49 6.00 4.28
CA ASN A 52 -4.14 6.58 4.25
C ASN A 52 -3.13 5.87 3.34
N SER A 53 -3.53 4.83 2.60
CA SER A 53 -2.66 4.20 1.61
C SER A 53 -2.37 5.13 0.43
N LYS A 54 -1.22 4.92 -0.21
CA LYS A 54 -0.87 5.60 -1.45
C LYS A 54 -1.61 4.96 -2.61
N VAL A 55 -2.35 5.75 -3.38
CA VAL A 55 -3.12 5.31 -4.53
C VAL A 55 -2.65 6.00 -5.81
N LEU A 56 -2.81 5.30 -6.93
CA LEU A 56 -2.55 5.82 -8.26
C LEU A 56 -3.85 6.36 -8.84
N VAL A 57 -3.79 7.60 -9.30
CA VAL A 57 -4.93 8.32 -9.91
C VAL A 57 -4.55 8.83 -11.28
N ASN A 58 -5.51 8.85 -12.19
CA ASN A 58 -5.29 9.40 -13.54
C ASN A 58 -5.31 10.94 -13.49
N SER A 59 -4.31 11.58 -14.10
CA SER A 59 -4.15 13.05 -14.03
C SER A 59 -5.27 13.84 -14.71
N HIS A 60 -6.07 13.24 -15.59
CA HIS A 60 -7.13 13.95 -16.33
C HIS A 60 -8.50 13.88 -15.64
N ASN A 61 -8.84 12.73 -15.06
CA ASN A 61 -10.18 12.49 -14.48
C ASN A 61 -10.14 12.19 -12.98
N PHE A 62 -8.95 12.20 -12.36
CA PHE A 62 -8.69 11.89 -10.95
C PHE A 62 -9.25 10.54 -10.48
N ALA A 63 -9.65 9.64 -11.39
CA ALA A 63 -10.17 8.34 -11.02
C ALA A 63 -9.06 7.45 -10.46
N ILE A 64 -9.39 6.66 -9.44
CA ILE A 64 -8.45 5.69 -8.85
C ILE A 64 -8.26 4.53 -9.83
N VAL A 65 -7.01 4.28 -10.21
CA VAL A 65 -6.63 3.28 -11.22
C VAL A 65 -5.73 2.18 -10.66
N GLY A 66 -5.26 2.33 -9.43
CA GLY A 66 -4.50 1.30 -8.72
C GLY A 66 -4.13 1.73 -7.32
N VAL A 67 -3.61 0.77 -6.54
CA VAL A 67 -3.02 1.02 -5.22
C VAL A 67 -1.51 0.89 -5.35
N LEU A 68 -0.77 1.85 -4.79
CA LEU A 68 0.67 1.72 -4.62
C LEU A 68 0.87 0.97 -3.31
N LYS A 69 1.37 -0.27 -3.39
CA LYS A 69 1.72 -1.01 -2.19
C LYS A 69 2.86 -0.24 -1.51
N ASP A 70 2.62 0.23 -0.29
CA ASP A 70 3.67 0.80 0.53
C ASP A 70 4.69 -0.31 0.78
N ASP A 71 5.88 -0.17 0.19
CA ASP A 71 7.01 -1.02 0.50
C ASP A 71 7.28 -0.89 2.01
N CYS A 72 7.30 -2.05 2.67
CA CYS A 72 7.33 -2.22 4.11
C CYS A 72 8.07 -1.10 4.87
N ASN A 73 7.42 -0.60 5.92
CA ASN A 73 8.02 0.33 6.88
C ASN A 73 9.46 -0.13 7.23
N PRO A 74 10.49 0.71 7.03
CA PRO A 74 11.88 0.32 7.26
C PRO A 74 12.15 -0.16 8.70
N LEU A 75 11.33 0.25 9.67
CA LEU A 75 11.37 -0.29 11.05
C LEU A 75 10.93 -1.75 11.12
N LEU A 76 9.90 -2.14 10.35
CA LEU A 76 9.43 -3.53 10.28
C LEU A 76 10.44 -4.40 9.52
N THR A 77 11.07 -3.85 8.48
CA THR A 77 12.18 -4.51 7.77
C THR A 77 13.36 -4.79 8.70
N ALA A 78 13.67 -3.89 9.64
CA ALA A 78 14.71 -4.11 10.65
C ALA A 78 14.32 -5.16 11.72
N MET A 79 13.03 -5.35 11.98
CA MET A 79 12.52 -6.39 12.89
C MET A 79 12.36 -7.77 12.23
N ARG A 80 12.47 -7.87 10.90
CA ARG A 80 12.51 -9.17 10.21
C ARG A 80 13.84 -9.84 10.50
N VAL A 81 13.77 -10.96 11.22
CA VAL A 81 14.93 -11.82 11.44
C VAL A 81 15.08 -12.72 10.22
N ASP A 82 15.81 -12.26 9.21
CA ASP A 82 16.06 -13.03 7.97
C ASP A 82 17.03 -14.22 8.19
N LYS A 83 17.66 -14.32 9.37
CA LYS A 83 18.57 -15.41 9.72
C LYS A 83 17.91 -16.38 10.69
N ALA A 84 17.87 -17.67 10.31
CA ALA A 84 17.60 -18.74 11.26
C ALA A 84 18.54 -18.60 12.47
N PRO A 85 18.05 -18.75 13.71
CA PRO A 85 18.90 -18.71 14.89
C PRO A 85 20.02 -19.74 14.73
N GLN A 86 21.28 -19.32 14.91
CA GLN A 86 22.44 -20.19 14.82
C GLN A 86 22.55 -21.17 16.00
N GLU A 87 21.82 -20.90 17.09
CA GLU A 87 21.84 -21.73 18.29
C GLU A 87 20.87 -22.88 18.15
N THR A 88 21.42 -24.09 18.04
CA THR A 88 20.67 -25.34 18.09
C THR A 88 20.45 -25.78 19.55
N PHE A 89 19.34 -26.48 19.83
CA PHE A 89 18.97 -26.95 21.17
C PHE A 89 20.08 -27.79 21.87
N GLU A 90 21.00 -28.35 21.10
CA GLU A 90 22.16 -29.10 21.59
C GLU A 90 23.23 -28.22 22.28
N ASP A 91 23.31 -26.93 21.94
CA ASP A 91 24.30 -25.99 22.51
C ASP A 91 23.88 -25.42 23.86
N ILE A 92 22.57 -25.25 24.08
CA ILE A 92 22.00 -24.74 25.34
C ILE A 92 21.86 -25.81 26.44
N GLY A 93 22.06 -27.10 26.12
CA GLY A 93 21.76 -28.23 27.01
C GLY A 93 22.87 -28.66 27.98
N LYS A 94 24.09 -28.11 27.87
CA LYS A 94 25.25 -28.54 28.69
C LYS A 94 25.43 -27.79 30.02
N THR A 95 24.48 -26.95 30.43
CA THR A 95 24.42 -26.39 31.80
C THR A 95 23.60 -27.30 32.73
N LYS A 96 24.02 -28.56 32.85
CA LYS A 96 23.74 -29.39 34.04
C LYS A 96 25.06 -29.82 34.65
N ASN A 97 25.75 -28.87 35.28
CA ASN A 97 26.72 -29.19 36.31
C ASN A 97 25.96 -29.44 37.62
N ILE A 98 25.89 -30.72 37.95
CA ILE A 98 25.75 -31.24 39.32
C ILE A 98 27.10 -31.07 40.01
#